data_AF-A0A917TUU8-F1
#
_entry.id   AF-A0A917TUU8-F1
#
_cell.length_a   1.000
_cell.length_b   1.000
_cell.length_c   1.000
_cell.angle_alpha   90.00
_cell.angle_beta   90.00
_cell.angle_gamma   90.00
#
_symmetry.space_group_name_H-M   'P 1'
#
loop_
_entity.id
_entity.type
_entity.pdbx_description
1 polymer ?
#
loop_
_entity_poly.entity_id
_entity_poly.type
_entity_poly.pdbx_seq_one_letter_code
_entity_poly.pdbx_strand_id
1 'polypeptide(L)'
;MAKLIRKLDRDKKAYIGLLSPEEIREAKKLQQFIQDLIPDIETKLLNLYGKRSIEYAYEFGTVLKEIVEEFEVHGLQRKDFWKQIRDFASQDKTRPIDRSDIRTLYEYYYILAHYNLNGLNNMNWGEWSQLLDTRGVLRKEERIIDWIVSLKGKKISRDEFRIFMIGVRVFYHNKNTAVFEDKQLFAKYNEILKISINWIKLYNQFFTQSGKEPTKARKDKPHKYKEKYFKEVLQIRKGNKKLKVDEVCITVFKAVYCIN
;
A
#
# COMPACT_ATOMS: atom_id res chain seq x y z
N MET A 1 -19.39 21.03 -0.35
CA MET A 1 -19.54 19.55 -0.21
C MET A 1 -20.18 18.97 -1.47
N ALA A 2 -19.48 18.06 -2.15
CA ALA A 2 -19.91 17.46 -3.40
C ALA A 2 -21.29 16.78 -3.35
N LYS A 3 -22.06 16.93 -4.44
CA LYS A 3 -23.35 16.26 -4.65
C LYS A 3 -23.14 15.09 -5.61
N LEU A 4 -23.32 13.88 -5.11
CA LEU A 4 -22.89 12.65 -5.79
C LEU A 4 -24.08 11.82 -6.29
N ILE A 5 -23.81 10.99 -7.29
CA ILE A 5 -24.76 10.07 -7.90
C ILE A 5 -24.26 8.65 -7.73
N ARG A 6 -25.16 7.73 -7.38
CA ARG A 6 -24.88 6.30 -7.33
C ARG A 6 -25.71 5.53 -8.35
N LYS A 7 -25.15 4.44 -8.84
CA LYS A 7 -25.88 3.45 -9.64
C LYS A 7 -26.73 2.58 -8.73
N LEU A 8 -28.00 2.39 -9.10
CA LEU A 8 -28.93 1.41 -8.55
C LEU A 8 -29.02 0.19 -9.49
N ASP A 9 -29.80 -0.82 -9.09
CA ASP A 9 -30.11 -1.96 -9.96
C ASP A 9 -30.77 -1.52 -11.27
N ARG A 10 -30.42 -2.21 -12.37
CA ARG A 10 -30.95 -2.00 -13.73
C ARG A 10 -30.71 -0.58 -14.29
N ASP A 11 -29.48 -0.08 -14.15
CA ASP A 11 -29.00 1.21 -14.70
C ASP A 11 -29.73 2.48 -14.23
N LYS A 12 -30.56 2.38 -13.18
CA LYS A 12 -31.17 3.55 -12.56
C LYS A 12 -30.13 4.36 -11.78
N LYS A 13 -30.25 5.68 -11.82
CA LYS A 13 -29.40 6.62 -11.06
C LYS A 13 -30.15 7.12 -9.83
N ALA A 14 -29.47 7.26 -8.71
CA ALA A 14 -29.99 7.92 -7.52
C ALA A 14 -29.00 8.96 -7.01
N TYR A 15 -29.51 10.10 -6.57
CA TYR A 15 -28.72 11.10 -5.86
C TYR A 15 -28.44 10.61 -4.43
N ILE A 16 -27.27 10.95 -3.90
CA ILE A 16 -26.93 10.64 -2.51
C ILE A 16 -27.51 11.73 -1.61
N GLY A 17 -28.57 11.37 -0.88
CA GLY A 17 -29.31 12.29 0.00
C GLY A 17 -30.53 12.94 -0.65
N LEU A 18 -31.23 13.77 0.11
CA LEU A 18 -32.31 14.62 -0.39
C LEU A 18 -31.69 15.92 -0.91
N LEU A 19 -31.85 16.18 -2.21
CA LEU A 19 -31.24 17.32 -2.89
C LEU A 19 -32.30 18.29 -3.41
N SER A 20 -32.03 19.58 -3.29
CA SER A 20 -32.76 20.65 -3.95
C SER A 20 -32.52 20.64 -5.47
N PRO A 21 -33.35 21.35 -6.27
CA PRO A 21 -33.14 21.47 -7.72
C PRO A 21 -31.77 22.03 -8.12
N GLU A 22 -31.19 22.93 -7.33
CA GLU A 22 -29.84 23.47 -7.58
C GLU A 22 -28.77 22.42 -7.32
N GLU A 23 -28.85 21.72 -6.19
CA GLU A 23 -27.90 20.65 -5.86
C GLU A 23 -27.96 19.48 -6.86
N ILE A 24 -29.14 19.24 -7.46
CA ILE A 24 -29.28 18.29 -8.58
C ILE A 24 -28.52 18.77 -9.82
N ARG A 25 -28.55 20.07 -10.14
CA ARG A 25 -27.77 20.63 -11.26
C ARG A 25 -26.28 20.49 -11.01
N GLU A 26 -25.81 20.79 -9.80
CA GLU A 26 -24.42 20.60 -9.39
C GLU A 26 -23.98 19.13 -9.52
N ALA A 27 -24.80 18.18 -9.04
CA ALA A 27 -24.51 16.76 -9.15
C ALA A 27 -24.39 16.29 -10.61
N LYS A 28 -25.25 16.81 -11.49
CA LYS A 28 -25.19 16.54 -12.93
C LYS A 28 -23.96 17.15 -13.57
N LYS A 29 -23.56 18.36 -13.16
CA LYS A 29 -22.34 19.02 -13.66
C LYS A 29 -21.10 18.18 -13.35
N LEU A 30 -20.92 17.74 -12.10
CA LEU A 30 -19.83 16.85 -11.71
C LEU A 30 -19.88 15.53 -12.49
N GLN A 31 -21.07 14.93 -12.59
CA GLN A 31 -21.25 13.67 -13.32
C GLN A 31 -20.85 13.77 -14.79
N GLN A 32 -21.25 14.85 -15.46
CA GLN A 32 -20.90 15.09 -16.86
C GLN A 32 -19.40 15.32 -17.00
N PHE A 33 -18.84 16.18 -16.13
CA PHE A 33 -17.40 16.49 -16.12
C PHE A 33 -16.54 15.23 -16.03
N ILE A 34 -16.81 14.33 -15.07
CA ILE A 34 -16.04 13.08 -14.96
C ILE A 34 -16.27 12.13 -16.14
N GLN A 35 -17.47 12.11 -16.74
CA GLN A 35 -17.76 11.25 -17.89
C GLN A 35 -17.03 11.69 -19.15
N ASP A 36 -16.81 12.99 -19.30
CA ASP A 36 -16.05 13.54 -20.42
C ASP A 36 -14.54 13.37 -20.17
N LEU A 37 -14.05 13.68 -18.97
CA LEU A 37 -12.62 13.72 -18.67
C LEU A 37 -11.97 12.34 -18.47
N ILE A 38 -12.61 11.44 -17.71
CA ILE A 38 -11.96 10.19 -17.26
C ILE A 38 -11.58 9.27 -18.43
N PRO A 39 -12.43 9.01 -19.45
CA PRO A 39 -12.06 8.16 -20.57
C PRO A 39 -10.82 8.65 -21.34
N ASP A 40 -10.69 9.96 -21.51
CA ASP A 40 -9.57 10.56 -22.23
C ASP A 40 -8.27 10.41 -21.44
N ILE A 41 -8.33 10.67 -20.12
CA ILE A 41 -7.20 10.44 -19.22
C ILE A 41 -6.80 8.96 -19.17
N GLU A 42 -7.78 8.05 -19.08
CA GLU A 42 -7.53 6.60 -19.10
C GLU A 42 -6.76 6.19 -20.36
N THR A 43 -7.23 6.64 -21.53
CA THR A 43 -6.64 6.32 -22.83
C THR A 43 -5.23 6.90 -22.94
N LYS A 44 -5.08 8.19 -22.60
CA LYS A 44 -3.78 8.88 -22.63
C LYS A 44 -2.75 8.18 -21.76
N LEU A 45 -3.06 7.93 -20.49
CA LEU A 45 -2.12 7.35 -19.54
C LEU A 45 -1.82 5.88 -19.87
N LEU A 46 -2.81 5.13 -20.37
CA LEU A 46 -2.61 3.76 -20.83
C LEU A 46 -1.57 3.70 -21.97
N ASN A 47 -1.67 4.63 -22.93
CA ASN A 47 -0.75 4.69 -24.06
C ASN A 47 0.67 5.11 -23.65
N LEU A 48 0.79 6.02 -22.66
CA LEU A 48 2.09 6.53 -22.21
C LEU A 48 2.85 5.54 -21.32
N TYR A 49 2.18 4.93 -20.36
CA TYR A 49 2.84 4.19 -19.27
C TYR A 49 2.42 2.73 -19.16
N GLY A 50 1.42 2.30 -19.93
CA GLY A 50 0.76 1.02 -19.74
C GLY A 50 -0.08 0.97 -18.45
N LYS A 51 -0.76 -0.16 -18.23
CA LYS A 51 -1.48 -0.39 -16.97
C LYS A 51 -0.49 -0.74 -15.87
N ARG A 52 -0.85 -0.41 -14.62
CA ARG A 52 -0.18 -0.90 -13.40
C ARG A 52 1.28 -0.44 -13.26
N SER A 53 1.59 0.76 -13.76
CA SER A 53 2.83 1.49 -13.47
C SER A 53 2.60 2.54 -12.38
N ILE A 54 3.69 3.06 -11.80
CA ILE A 54 3.61 4.10 -10.78
C ILE A 54 3.25 5.44 -11.40
N GLU A 55 3.81 5.72 -12.56
CA GLU A 55 3.54 6.90 -13.36
C GLU A 55 2.07 6.98 -13.73
N TYR A 56 1.46 5.87 -14.18
CA TYR A 56 0.01 5.81 -14.41
C TYR A 56 -0.79 6.18 -13.16
N ALA A 57 -0.46 5.54 -12.01
CA ALA A 57 -1.17 5.75 -10.76
C ALA A 57 -1.03 7.19 -10.24
N TYR A 58 0.17 7.75 -10.36
CA TYR A 58 0.51 9.10 -9.92
C TYR A 58 -0.21 10.15 -10.75
N GLU A 59 -0.04 10.12 -12.08
CA GLU A 59 -0.64 11.11 -12.99
C GLU A 59 -2.18 11.07 -12.94
N PHE A 60 -2.76 9.86 -12.89
CA PHE A 60 -4.19 9.72 -12.68
C PHE A 60 -4.62 10.31 -11.34
N GLY A 61 -3.87 10.02 -10.27
CA GLY A 61 -4.13 10.54 -8.94
C GLY A 61 -4.05 12.06 -8.86
N THR A 62 -3.14 12.71 -9.61
CA THR A 62 -3.03 14.17 -9.70
C THR A 62 -4.31 14.77 -10.28
N VAL A 63 -4.83 14.21 -11.37
CA VAL A 63 -6.13 14.63 -11.93
C VAL A 63 -7.25 14.43 -10.91
N LEU A 64 -7.27 13.30 -10.21
CA LEU A 64 -8.28 13.07 -9.17
C LEU A 64 -8.19 14.08 -8.02
N LYS A 65 -6.98 14.52 -7.67
CA LYS A 65 -6.78 15.54 -6.64
C LYS A 65 -7.39 16.87 -7.07
N GLU A 66 -7.15 17.30 -8.30
CA GLU A 66 -7.76 18.52 -8.86
C GLU A 66 -9.29 18.45 -8.83
N ILE A 67 -9.88 17.32 -9.25
CA ILE A 67 -11.35 17.14 -9.21
C ILE A 67 -11.88 17.17 -7.78
N VAL A 68 -11.19 16.50 -6.85
CA VAL A 68 -11.58 16.48 -5.42
C VAL A 68 -11.56 17.88 -4.82
N GLU A 69 -10.57 18.70 -5.19
CA GLU A 69 -10.45 20.09 -4.75
C GLU A 69 -11.52 20.98 -5.40
N GLU A 70 -11.69 20.91 -6.73
CA GLU A 70 -12.65 21.73 -7.49
C GLU A 70 -14.09 21.50 -7.05
N PHE A 71 -14.47 20.25 -6.79
CA PHE A 71 -15.85 19.89 -6.44
C PHE A 71 -16.07 19.68 -4.94
N GLU A 72 -15.08 20.00 -4.10
CA GLU A 72 -15.18 19.89 -2.65
C GLU A 72 -15.63 18.49 -2.17
N VAL A 73 -14.97 17.44 -2.69
CA VAL A 73 -15.27 16.05 -2.31
C VAL A 73 -14.56 15.72 -0.99
N HIS A 74 -15.29 15.73 0.12
CA HIS A 74 -14.66 15.62 1.45
C HIS A 74 -14.80 14.24 2.08
N GLY A 75 -13.78 13.84 2.84
CA GLY A 75 -13.82 12.76 3.82
C GLY A 75 -14.52 11.49 3.34
N LEU A 76 -15.66 11.18 3.97
CA LEU A 76 -16.45 9.96 3.70
C LEU A 76 -17.09 9.94 2.30
N GLN A 77 -17.28 11.09 1.64
CA GLN A 77 -17.85 11.17 0.30
C GLN A 77 -16.92 10.58 -0.77
N ARG A 78 -15.60 10.55 -0.52
CA ARG A 78 -14.62 10.05 -1.50
C ARG A 78 -14.93 8.62 -1.95
N LYS A 79 -15.38 7.76 -1.03
CA LYS A 79 -15.80 6.40 -1.36
C LYS A 79 -16.87 6.39 -2.48
N ASP A 80 -17.93 7.17 -2.28
CA ASP A 80 -19.05 7.19 -3.21
C ASP A 80 -18.64 7.87 -4.52
N PHE A 81 -17.75 8.86 -4.45
CA PHE A 81 -17.17 9.50 -5.63
C PHE A 81 -16.33 8.53 -6.47
N TRP A 82 -15.46 7.72 -5.86
CA TRP A 82 -14.70 6.67 -6.55
C TRP A 82 -15.61 5.64 -7.21
N LYS A 83 -16.69 5.27 -6.53
CA LYS A 83 -17.70 4.39 -7.09
C LYS A 83 -18.42 5.04 -8.27
N GLN A 84 -18.76 6.32 -8.19
CA GLN A 84 -19.38 7.07 -9.28
C GLN A 84 -18.49 7.12 -10.52
N ILE A 85 -17.18 7.35 -10.36
CA ILE A 85 -16.21 7.27 -11.48
C ILE A 85 -16.21 5.87 -12.09
N ARG A 86 -16.13 4.82 -11.26
CA ARG A 86 -16.11 3.43 -11.73
C ARG A 86 -17.40 3.05 -12.48
N ASP A 87 -18.55 3.45 -11.96
CA ASP A 87 -19.86 3.02 -12.47
C ASP A 87 -20.29 3.77 -13.73
N PHE A 88 -19.87 5.03 -13.88
CA PHE A 88 -20.39 5.92 -14.93
C PHE A 88 -19.35 6.48 -15.89
N ALA A 89 -18.08 6.58 -15.51
CA ALA A 89 -17.07 7.30 -16.27
C ALA A 89 -15.96 6.39 -16.83
N SER A 90 -15.46 5.45 -16.04
CA SER A 90 -14.38 4.55 -16.45
C SER A 90 -14.81 3.61 -17.59
N GLN A 91 -13.98 3.50 -18.62
CA GLN A 91 -14.17 2.57 -19.74
C GLN A 91 -13.35 1.29 -19.60
N ASP A 92 -12.42 1.24 -18.63
CA ASP A 92 -11.58 0.07 -18.40
C ASP A 92 -12.30 -1.05 -17.62
N LYS A 93 -12.94 -1.94 -18.37
CA LYS A 93 -13.61 -3.15 -17.85
C LYS A 93 -12.66 -4.17 -17.20
N THR A 94 -11.34 -4.03 -17.39
CA THR A 94 -10.35 -4.96 -16.82
C THR A 94 -9.79 -4.48 -15.48
N ARG A 95 -10.25 -3.32 -14.98
CA ARG A 95 -9.85 -2.81 -13.67
C ARG A 95 -10.20 -3.82 -12.58
N PRO A 96 -9.31 -4.04 -11.60
CA PRO A 96 -9.65 -4.88 -10.46
C PRO A 96 -10.87 -4.32 -9.72
N ILE A 97 -11.73 -5.22 -9.27
CA ILE A 97 -12.87 -4.89 -8.41
C ILE A 97 -12.32 -4.35 -7.08
N ASP A 98 -12.96 -3.31 -6.55
CA ASP A 98 -12.58 -2.75 -5.26
C ASP A 98 -12.73 -3.80 -4.15
N ARG A 99 -11.74 -3.87 -3.25
CA ARG A 99 -11.66 -4.93 -2.23
C ARG A 99 -12.51 -4.63 -0.99
N SER A 100 -12.92 -3.38 -0.82
CA SER A 100 -13.92 -2.91 0.15
C SER A 100 -14.20 -1.43 -0.10
N ASP A 101 -15.22 -0.91 0.57
CA ASP A 101 -15.60 0.50 0.66
C ASP A 101 -14.47 1.50 0.85
N ILE A 102 -13.43 1.10 1.57
CA ILE A 102 -12.29 1.94 1.92
C ILE A 102 -11.00 1.50 1.20
N ARG A 103 -11.07 0.46 0.35
CA ARG A 103 -9.93 -0.13 -0.38
C ARG A 103 -10.26 -0.10 -1.87
N THR A 104 -10.33 1.12 -2.38
CA THR A 104 -10.64 1.38 -3.78
C THR A 104 -9.36 1.74 -4.53
N LEU A 105 -9.32 1.37 -5.80
CA LEU A 105 -8.17 1.67 -6.66
C LEU A 105 -7.92 3.18 -6.78
N TYR A 106 -8.98 3.98 -6.92
CA TYR A 106 -8.87 5.43 -7.07
C TYR A 106 -8.43 6.12 -5.78
N GLU A 107 -8.80 5.62 -4.60
CA GLU A 107 -8.24 6.13 -3.34
C GLU A 107 -6.73 5.89 -3.30
N TYR A 108 -6.23 4.76 -3.82
CA TYR A 108 -4.79 4.50 -3.87
C TYR A 108 -4.07 5.51 -4.76
N TYR A 109 -4.60 5.78 -5.95
CA TYR A 109 -4.04 6.78 -6.86
C TYR A 109 -4.04 8.17 -6.22
N TYR A 110 -5.18 8.57 -5.63
CA TYR A 110 -5.34 9.84 -4.93
C TYR A 110 -4.33 9.99 -3.78
N ILE A 111 -4.16 8.97 -2.93
CA ILE A 111 -3.16 9.01 -1.83
C ILE A 111 -1.75 9.21 -2.38
N LEU A 112 -1.35 8.41 -3.39
CA LEU A 112 0.02 8.46 -3.92
C LEU A 112 0.34 9.80 -4.60
N ALA A 113 -0.64 10.47 -5.22
CA ALA A 113 -0.45 11.78 -5.84
C ALA A 113 -0.05 12.91 -4.88
N HIS A 114 -0.19 12.70 -3.56
CA HIS A 114 0.29 13.66 -2.55
C HIS A 114 1.80 13.60 -2.31
N TYR A 115 2.49 12.63 -2.90
CA TYR A 115 3.92 12.40 -2.71
C TYR A 115 4.71 12.72 -3.98
N ASN A 116 6.02 12.93 -3.83
CA ASN A 116 6.89 13.13 -4.98
C ASN A 116 7.10 11.81 -5.76
N LEU A 117 6.91 11.84 -7.08
CA LEU A 117 7.04 10.67 -7.96
C LEU A 117 8.39 9.95 -7.84
N ASN A 118 9.50 10.67 -7.66
CA ASN A 118 10.82 10.05 -7.53
C ASN A 118 10.92 9.17 -6.28
N GLY A 119 10.28 9.57 -5.17
CA GLY A 119 10.24 8.74 -3.97
C GLY A 119 9.26 7.57 -4.09
N LEU A 120 8.17 7.72 -4.86
CA LEU A 120 7.27 6.60 -5.15
C LEU A 120 7.97 5.48 -5.93
N ASN A 121 8.93 5.82 -6.78
CA ASN A 121 9.73 4.86 -7.54
C ASN A 121 10.66 3.97 -6.69
N ASN A 122 10.71 4.18 -5.37
CA ASN A 122 11.35 3.25 -4.44
C ASN A 122 10.63 1.89 -4.32
N MET A 123 9.43 1.76 -4.86
CA MET A 123 8.69 0.50 -4.98
C MET A 123 7.93 0.45 -6.31
N ASN A 124 7.61 -0.74 -6.84
CA ASN A 124 6.72 -0.83 -7.99
C ASN A 124 5.26 -0.78 -7.55
N TRP A 125 4.36 -0.61 -8.53
CA TRP A 125 2.92 -0.53 -8.29
C TRP A 125 2.36 -1.74 -7.53
N GLY A 126 2.88 -2.94 -7.80
CA GLY A 126 2.44 -4.15 -7.10
C GLY A 126 2.68 -4.08 -5.59
N GLU A 127 3.82 -3.54 -5.17
CA GLU A 127 4.14 -3.36 -3.75
C GLU A 127 3.29 -2.24 -3.12
N TRP A 128 3.12 -1.11 -3.80
CA TRP A 128 2.24 -0.02 -3.33
C TRP A 128 0.79 -0.45 -3.17
N SER A 129 0.25 -1.14 -4.18
CA SER A 129 -1.10 -1.68 -4.14
C SER A 129 -1.28 -2.67 -2.98
N GLN A 130 -0.28 -3.52 -2.70
CA GLN A 130 -0.31 -4.44 -1.57
C GLN A 130 -0.23 -3.70 -0.22
N LEU A 131 0.61 -2.67 -0.11
CA LEU A 131 0.73 -1.85 1.09
C LEU A 131 -0.61 -1.17 1.42
N LEU A 132 -1.20 -0.48 0.45
CA LEU A 132 -2.45 0.26 0.60
C LEU A 132 -3.68 -0.65 0.79
N ASP A 133 -3.63 -1.90 0.29
CA ASP A 133 -4.69 -2.90 0.52
C ASP A 133 -4.63 -3.56 1.91
N THR A 134 -3.54 -3.34 2.66
CA THR A 134 -3.35 -3.95 3.98
C THR A 134 -4.44 -3.50 4.96
N ARG A 135 -4.87 -4.41 5.85
CA ARG A 135 -5.88 -4.16 6.88
C ARG A 135 -5.25 -3.78 8.22
N GLY A 136 -6.03 -3.15 9.10
CA GLY A 136 -5.67 -2.91 10.49
C GLY A 136 -4.71 -1.74 10.70
N VAL A 137 -3.86 -1.82 11.72
CA VAL A 137 -2.94 -0.72 12.15
C VAL A 137 -2.04 -0.24 10.99
N LEU A 138 -1.56 -1.17 10.16
CA LEU A 138 -0.75 -0.88 8.97
C LEU A 138 -1.43 0.07 7.98
N ARG A 139 -2.76 0.04 7.91
CA ARG A 139 -3.54 0.90 7.03
C ARG A 139 -3.65 2.32 7.55
N LYS A 140 -3.72 2.48 8.88
CA LYS A 140 -3.86 3.79 9.55
C LYS A 140 -2.52 4.48 9.74
N GLU A 141 -1.43 3.76 9.52
CA GLU A 141 -0.08 4.25 9.75
C GLU A 141 0.51 4.78 8.45
N GLU A 142 0.07 5.98 8.06
CA GLU A 142 0.46 6.63 6.81
C GLU A 142 1.96 6.95 6.76
N ARG A 143 2.62 7.09 7.92
CA ARG A 143 4.05 7.38 8.04
C ARG A 143 4.97 6.30 7.44
N ILE A 144 4.44 5.10 7.16
CA ILE A 144 5.19 4.10 6.40
C ILE A 144 5.38 4.53 4.94
N ILE A 145 4.42 5.26 4.36
CA ILE A 145 4.50 5.83 3.01
C ILE A 145 5.57 6.91 2.99
N ASP A 146 5.53 7.85 3.95
CA ASP A 146 6.57 8.88 4.13
C ASP A 146 7.97 8.28 4.21
N TRP A 147 8.12 7.23 5.02
CA TRP A 147 9.40 6.54 5.14
C TRP A 147 9.87 5.96 3.80
N ILE A 148 8.99 5.26 3.07
CA ILE A 148 9.35 4.65 1.77
C ILE A 148 9.75 5.73 0.77
N VAL A 149 8.98 6.82 0.68
CA VAL A 149 9.28 7.95 -0.22
C VAL A 149 10.59 8.63 0.15
N SER A 150 10.95 8.65 1.44
CA SER A 150 12.21 9.24 1.93
C SER A 150 13.47 8.43 1.61
N LEU A 151 13.34 7.18 1.14
CA LEU A 151 14.48 6.36 0.76
C LEU A 151 15.15 7.00 -0.47
N LYS A 152 16.38 7.49 -0.31
CA LYS A 152 17.09 8.26 -1.35
C LYS A 152 17.49 7.39 -2.56
N GLY A 153 16.54 7.03 -3.42
CA GLY A 153 16.72 6.18 -4.61
C GLY A 153 16.99 4.71 -4.31
N LYS A 154 16.81 4.27 -3.06
CA LYS A 154 16.97 2.86 -2.68
C LYS A 154 15.67 2.12 -2.94
N LYS A 155 15.57 1.55 -4.14
CA LYS A 155 14.44 0.71 -4.53
C LYS A 155 14.40 -0.57 -3.71
N ILE A 156 13.30 -0.80 -3.02
CA ILE A 156 13.03 -2.05 -2.30
C ILE A 156 12.58 -3.09 -3.34
N SER A 157 13.27 -4.22 -3.41
CA SER A 157 12.87 -5.33 -4.27
C SER A 157 11.60 -6.00 -3.74
N ARG A 158 10.90 -6.72 -4.63
CA ARG A 158 9.67 -7.43 -4.28
C ARG A 158 9.86 -8.42 -3.12
N ASP A 159 10.97 -9.13 -3.10
CA ASP A 159 11.25 -10.11 -2.05
C ASP A 159 11.59 -9.43 -0.72
N GLU A 160 12.38 -8.36 -0.73
CA GLU A 160 12.62 -7.53 0.45
C GLU A 160 11.32 -6.97 1.01
N PHE A 161 10.45 -6.42 0.16
CA PHE A 161 9.15 -5.88 0.57
C PHE A 161 8.26 -6.95 1.21
N ARG A 162 8.16 -8.14 0.61
CA ARG A 162 7.35 -9.25 1.15
C ARG A 162 7.82 -9.68 2.55
N ILE A 163 9.12 -9.77 2.76
CA ILE A 163 9.69 -10.14 4.06
C ILE A 163 9.56 -8.97 5.05
N PHE A 164 9.77 -7.73 4.60
CA PHE A 164 9.58 -6.51 5.39
C PHE A 164 8.16 -6.41 5.95
N MET A 165 7.12 -6.64 5.14
CA MET A 165 5.73 -6.57 5.60
C MET A 165 5.41 -7.56 6.74
N ILE A 166 6.09 -8.72 6.79
CA ILE A 166 5.98 -9.66 7.92
C ILE A 166 6.60 -9.03 9.18
N GLY A 167 7.79 -8.46 9.05
CA GLY A 167 8.48 -7.79 10.14
C GLY A 167 7.72 -6.59 10.71
N VAL A 168 7.12 -5.76 9.85
CA VAL A 168 6.28 -4.63 10.31
C VAL A 168 5.04 -5.13 11.03
N ARG A 169 4.38 -6.18 10.53
CA ARG A 169 3.23 -6.79 11.21
C ARG A 169 3.60 -7.30 12.60
N VAL A 170 4.73 -8.00 12.73
CA VAL A 170 5.25 -8.47 14.02
C VAL A 170 5.57 -7.28 14.93
N PHE A 171 6.16 -6.23 14.40
CA PHE A 171 6.46 -5.02 15.16
C PHE A 171 5.19 -4.33 15.66
N TYR A 172 4.13 -4.23 14.87
CA TYR A 172 2.88 -3.56 15.25
C TYR A 172 1.97 -4.36 16.17
N HIS A 173 2.19 -5.68 16.26
CA HIS A 173 1.33 -6.54 17.08
C HIS A 173 1.24 -6.02 18.52
N ASN A 174 0.03 -5.67 18.95
CA ASN A 174 -0.31 -5.09 20.26
C ASN A 174 0.47 -3.81 20.61
N LYS A 175 0.80 -2.97 19.60
CA LYS A 175 1.42 -1.66 19.83
C LYS A 175 0.54 -0.53 19.33
N ASN A 176 0.49 0.55 20.11
CA ASN A 176 0.03 1.84 19.66
C ASN A 176 1.22 2.59 19.04
N THR A 177 1.22 2.79 17.72
CA THR A 177 2.32 3.47 17.02
C THR A 177 2.28 4.99 17.16
N ALA A 178 1.17 5.56 17.64
CA ALA A 178 1.04 7.01 17.88
C ALA A 178 2.01 7.53 18.96
N VAL A 179 2.55 6.66 19.81
CA VAL A 179 3.53 7.04 20.85
C VAL A 179 4.95 7.24 20.30
N PHE A 180 5.19 6.85 19.05
CA PHE A 180 6.50 7.03 18.41
C PHE A 180 6.52 8.34 17.63
N GLU A 181 7.61 9.09 17.79
CA GLU A 181 7.98 10.14 16.85
C GLU A 181 8.40 9.53 15.51
N ASP A 182 8.26 10.29 14.44
CA ASP A 182 8.54 9.82 13.07
C ASP A 182 9.97 9.32 12.92
N LYS A 183 10.95 10.03 13.49
CA LYS A 183 12.36 9.62 13.49
C LYS A 183 12.56 8.25 14.15
N GLN A 184 11.86 7.99 15.24
CA GLN A 184 11.95 6.72 15.97
C GLN A 184 11.29 5.60 15.16
N LEU A 185 10.14 5.88 14.56
CA LEU A 185 9.40 4.92 13.74
C LEU A 185 10.17 4.57 12.46
N PHE A 186 10.77 5.57 11.80
CA PHE A 186 11.60 5.38 10.60
C PHE A 186 12.87 4.59 10.93
N ALA A 187 13.50 4.87 12.08
CA ALA A 187 14.61 4.05 12.55
C ALA A 187 14.19 2.59 12.76
N LYS A 188 12.95 2.34 13.20
CA LYS A 188 12.41 0.98 13.29
C LYS A 188 12.13 0.35 11.93
N TYR A 189 11.60 1.07 10.96
CA TYR A 189 11.46 0.52 9.61
C TYR A 189 12.81 0.20 8.97
N ASN A 190 13.81 1.06 9.13
CA ASN A 190 15.17 0.81 8.66
C ASN A 190 15.77 -0.46 9.30
N GLU A 191 15.57 -0.64 10.61
CA GLU A 191 15.99 -1.86 11.32
C GLU A 191 15.26 -3.10 10.79
N ILE A 192 13.93 -3.03 10.60
CA ILE A 192 13.13 -4.15 10.07
C ILE A 192 13.54 -4.48 8.63
N LEU A 193 13.74 -3.49 7.76
CA LEU A 193 14.20 -3.71 6.39
C LEU A 193 15.58 -4.39 6.38
N LYS A 194 16.50 -3.95 7.25
CA LYS A 194 17.81 -4.59 7.41
C LYS A 194 17.70 -6.05 7.88
N ILE A 195 16.77 -6.35 8.79
CA ILE A 195 16.48 -7.73 9.22
C ILE A 195 15.94 -8.56 8.05
N SER A 196 15.05 -8.00 7.22
CA SER A 196 14.52 -8.67 6.03
C SER A 196 15.59 -9.04 5.03
N ILE A 197 16.48 -8.09 4.71
CA ILE A 197 17.61 -8.30 3.80
C ILE A 197 18.53 -9.41 4.33
N ASN A 198 18.84 -9.38 5.62
CA ASN A 198 19.64 -10.44 6.25
C ASN A 198 18.96 -11.80 6.19
N TRP A 199 17.64 -11.87 6.44
CA TRP A 199 16.91 -13.13 6.32
C TRP A 199 17.01 -13.71 4.91
N ILE A 200 16.80 -12.89 3.87
CA ILE A 200 16.90 -13.32 2.47
C ILE A 200 18.32 -13.82 2.16
N LYS A 201 19.34 -13.06 2.56
CA LYS A 201 20.75 -13.44 2.36
C LYS A 201 21.07 -14.78 3.03
N LEU A 202 20.73 -14.93 4.30
CA LEU A 202 21.01 -16.14 5.07
C LEU A 202 20.22 -17.35 4.55
N TYR A 203 18.97 -17.14 4.14
CA TYR A 203 18.14 -18.20 3.56
C TYR A 203 18.72 -18.70 2.23
N ASN A 204 19.12 -17.77 1.35
CA ASN A 204 19.75 -18.13 0.07
C ASN A 204 21.10 -18.82 0.27
N GLN A 205 21.94 -18.33 1.18
CA GLN A 205 23.22 -18.96 1.51
C GLN A 205 23.03 -20.37 2.07
N PHE A 206 22.10 -20.53 3.02
CA PHE A 206 21.96 -21.80 3.73
C PHE A 206 21.16 -22.85 2.96
N PHE A 207 20.12 -22.49 2.21
CA PHE A 207 19.27 -23.48 1.54
C PHE A 207 19.54 -23.54 0.03
N THR A 208 19.59 -22.39 -0.65
CA THR A 208 19.72 -22.37 -2.10
C THR A 208 21.14 -22.69 -2.57
N GLN A 209 22.15 -22.03 -1.99
CA GLN A 209 23.55 -22.17 -2.43
C GLN A 209 24.21 -23.44 -1.89
N SER A 210 23.84 -23.89 -0.68
CA SER A 210 24.43 -25.10 -0.09
C SER A 210 23.74 -26.41 -0.49
N GLY A 211 22.66 -26.33 -1.27
CA GLY A 211 21.85 -27.49 -1.68
C GLY A 211 21.07 -28.16 -0.54
N LYS A 212 21.06 -27.57 0.66
CA LYS A 212 20.27 -28.07 1.79
C LYS A 212 18.79 -27.75 1.60
N GLU A 213 17.94 -28.68 2.00
CA GLU A 213 16.50 -28.44 2.02
C GLU A 213 16.01 -28.01 3.41
N PRO A 214 15.08 -27.04 3.50
CA PRO A 214 14.35 -26.81 4.74
C PRO A 214 13.55 -28.06 5.13
N THR A 215 13.43 -28.30 6.44
CA THR A 215 12.60 -29.41 6.95
C THR A 215 11.15 -29.27 6.50
N LYS A 216 10.41 -30.39 6.45
CA LYS A 216 9.00 -30.42 6.05
C LYS A 216 8.15 -29.38 6.79
N ALA A 217 8.31 -29.26 8.11
CA ALA A 217 7.59 -28.26 8.90
C ALA A 217 7.87 -26.80 8.45
N ARG A 218 9.10 -26.49 8.03
CA ARG A 218 9.49 -25.16 7.54
C ARG A 218 8.94 -24.89 6.14
N LYS A 219 8.85 -25.91 5.29
CA LYS A 219 8.21 -25.86 3.97
C LYS A 219 6.69 -25.68 4.07
N ASP A 220 6.06 -26.41 4.99
CA ASP A 220 4.60 -26.39 5.17
C ASP A 220 4.10 -25.12 5.89
N LYS A 221 4.90 -24.54 6.78
CA LYS A 221 4.51 -23.37 7.59
C LYS A 221 5.52 -22.21 7.48
N PRO A 222 5.86 -21.73 6.27
CA PRO A 222 6.96 -20.77 6.07
C PRO A 222 6.71 -19.44 6.78
N HIS A 223 5.45 -19.00 6.85
CA HIS A 223 5.06 -17.77 7.56
C HIS A 223 5.36 -17.85 9.06
N LYS A 224 5.05 -18.98 9.70
CA LYS A 224 5.28 -19.20 11.15
C LYS A 224 6.75 -19.04 11.51
N TYR A 225 7.65 -19.61 10.71
CA TYR A 225 9.10 -19.54 10.99
C TYR A 225 9.67 -18.15 10.69
N LYS A 226 9.18 -17.45 9.66
CA LYS A 226 9.54 -16.05 9.40
C LYS A 226 9.10 -15.15 10.56
N GLU A 227 7.87 -15.31 11.05
CA GLU A 227 7.40 -14.57 12.23
C GLU A 227 8.22 -14.89 13.48
N LYS A 228 8.54 -16.18 13.73
CA LYS A 228 9.39 -16.60 14.86
C LYS A 228 10.75 -15.90 14.79
N TYR A 229 11.39 -15.91 13.61
CA TYR A 229 12.64 -15.21 13.36
C TYR A 229 12.56 -13.72 13.69
N PHE A 230 11.54 -13.00 13.16
CA PHE A 230 11.37 -11.57 13.46
C PHE A 230 11.12 -11.31 14.94
N LYS A 231 10.29 -12.11 15.62
CA LYS A 231 10.00 -11.97 17.05
C LYS A 231 11.28 -12.09 17.89
N GLU A 232 12.09 -13.12 17.63
CA GLU A 232 13.33 -13.36 18.37
C GLU A 232 14.37 -12.25 18.12
N VAL A 233 14.60 -11.86 16.85
CA VAL A 233 15.54 -10.76 16.53
C VAL A 233 15.12 -9.46 17.20
N LEU A 234 13.84 -9.08 17.09
CA LEU A 234 13.33 -7.82 17.67
C LEU A 234 13.35 -7.86 19.20
N GLN A 235 13.11 -9.00 19.83
CA GLN A 235 13.19 -9.16 21.28
C GLN A 235 14.63 -8.98 21.79
N ILE A 236 15.61 -9.63 21.15
CA ILE A 236 17.03 -9.49 21.51
C ILE A 236 17.49 -8.04 21.33
N ARG A 237 17.14 -7.41 20.21
CA ARG A 237 17.48 -6.01 19.92
C ARG A 237 16.79 -5.02 20.87
N LYS A 238 15.59 -5.34 21.36
CA LYS A 238 14.92 -4.56 22.41
C LYS A 238 15.66 -4.65 23.74
N GLY A 239 16.15 -5.84 24.10
CA GLY A 239 16.92 -6.07 25.34
C GLY A 239 18.32 -5.46 25.30
N ASN A 240 18.99 -5.43 24.15
CA ASN A 240 20.30 -4.82 24.01
C ASN A 240 20.48 -4.12 22.65
N LYS A 241 20.29 -2.79 22.66
CA LYS A 241 20.41 -1.94 21.46
C LYS A 241 21.85 -1.81 20.95
N LYS A 242 22.88 -2.22 21.71
CA LYS A 242 24.29 -2.15 21.29
C LYS A 242 24.70 -3.29 20.35
N LEU A 243 23.99 -4.42 20.38
CA LEU A 243 24.30 -5.58 19.53
C LEU A 243 24.10 -5.25 18.04
N LYS A 244 25.02 -5.63 17.15
CA LYS A 244 24.81 -5.35 15.73
C LYS A 244 23.66 -6.19 15.19
N VAL A 245 22.76 -5.57 14.41
CA VAL A 245 21.60 -6.26 13.80
C VAL A 245 22.02 -7.51 13.04
N ASP A 246 23.10 -7.43 12.27
CA ASP A 246 23.59 -8.54 11.44
C ASP A 246 24.00 -9.76 12.28
N GLU A 247 24.68 -9.54 13.41
CA GLU A 247 25.11 -10.61 14.33
C GLU A 247 23.92 -11.31 15.00
N VAL A 248 22.91 -10.53 15.42
CA VAL A 248 21.67 -11.07 15.99
C VAL A 248 20.92 -11.87 14.92
N CYS A 249 20.81 -11.34 13.70
CA CYS A 249 20.17 -12.01 12.57
C CYS A 249 20.81 -13.38 12.28
N ILE A 250 22.14 -13.49 12.28
CA ILE A 250 22.85 -14.75 12.06
C ILE A 250 22.53 -15.75 13.17
N THR A 251 22.65 -15.32 14.43
CA THR A 251 22.43 -16.17 15.61
C THR A 251 21.01 -16.73 15.64
N VAL A 252 20.01 -15.85 15.47
CA VAL A 252 18.60 -16.25 15.45
C VAL A 252 18.28 -17.11 14.23
N PHE A 253 18.85 -16.80 13.06
CA PHE A 253 18.63 -17.63 11.87
C PHE A 253 19.09 -19.07 12.12
N LYS A 254 20.28 -19.25 12.68
CA LYS A 254 20.79 -20.59 13.04
C LYS A 254 19.84 -21.31 14.01
N ALA A 255 19.38 -20.63 15.05
CA ALA A 255 18.47 -21.21 16.03
C ALA A 255 17.11 -21.61 15.42
N VAL A 256 16.56 -20.80 14.51
CA VAL A 256 15.24 -21.03 13.93
C VAL A 256 15.27 -22.02 12.76
N TYR A 257 16.31 -21.96 11.92
CA TYR A 257 16.37 -22.64 10.63
C TYR A 257 17.42 -23.75 10.53
N CYS A 258 18.43 -23.79 11.39
CA CYS A 258 19.54 -24.74 11.27
C CYS A 258 19.57 -25.83 12.35
N ILE A 259 18.87 -25.65 13.47
CA ILE A 259 18.70 -26.70 14.49
C ILE A 259 17.57 -27.64 14.04
N ASN A 260 17.77 -28.96 14.11
CA ASN A 260 16.76 -29.95 13.70
C ASN A 260 15.58 -30.02 14.68
#